data_AF-A0A6A7Y4K1-F1
#
_entry.id   AF-A0A6A7Y4K1-F1
#
_cell.length_a   1.000
_cell.length_b   1.000
_cell.length_c   1.000
_cell.angle_alpha   90.00
_cell.angle_beta   90.00
_cell.angle_gamma   90.00
#
_symmetry.space_group_name_H-M   'P 1'
#
loop_
_entity.id
_entity.type
_entity.pdbx_description
1 polymer ?
#
loop_
_entity_poly.entity_id
_entity_poly.type
_entity_poly.pdbx_seq_one_letter_code
_entity_poly.pdbx_strand_id
1 'polypeptide(L)'
;MSGLYWGENGARLRSYKLTAGSASRTVMRIELEISSEWDLASLVHQLAEIEQEQGKIEKAAREAERATKAAAAEARRAEKAATREASKALRSRRSAPALERPQELLRLTYRGD
;
A
#
# COMPACT_ATOMS: atom_id res chain seq x y z
N MET A 1 47.07 13.84 -1.87
CA MET A 1 45.62 13.52 -1.82
C MET A 1 45.38 12.26 -2.66
N SER A 2 45.16 11.13 -2.00
CA SER A 2 44.86 9.84 -2.62
C SER A 2 43.43 9.86 -3.17
N GLY A 3 43.29 9.78 -4.49
CA GLY A 3 41.99 9.56 -5.14
C GLY A 3 41.66 8.07 -5.16
N LEU A 4 40.39 7.73 -5.00
CA LEU A 4 39.91 6.37 -5.24
C LEU A 4 39.79 6.18 -6.76
N TYR A 5 40.62 5.32 -7.33
CA TYR A 5 40.56 4.95 -8.75
C TYR A 5 39.61 3.76 -8.89
N TRP A 6 38.65 3.86 -9.80
CA TRP A 6 37.72 2.77 -10.07
C TRP A 6 38.10 2.11 -11.42
N GLY A 7 38.61 0.89 -11.35
CA GLY A 7 38.90 0.04 -12.52
C GLY A 7 40.09 0.50 -13.38
N GLU A 8 40.28 -0.19 -14.51
CA GLU A 8 41.30 0.12 -15.53
C GLU A 8 40.90 1.33 -16.43
N ASN A 9 39.68 1.86 -16.26
CA ASN A 9 38.98 2.76 -17.19
C ASN A 9 39.32 4.25 -17.00
N GLY A 10 40.46 4.59 -16.39
CA GLY A 10 40.92 5.99 -16.27
C GLY A 10 39.99 6.95 -15.50
N ALA A 11 38.93 6.46 -14.85
CA ALA A 11 37.98 7.27 -14.10
C ALA A 11 38.41 7.42 -12.64
N ARG A 12 38.57 8.67 -12.21
CA ARG A 12 38.95 9.03 -10.84
C ARG A 12 37.77 9.66 -10.12
N LEU A 13 37.46 9.15 -8.93
CA LEU A 13 36.51 9.80 -8.03
C LEU A 13 37.15 11.07 -7.45
N ARG A 14 36.57 12.23 -7.77
CA ARG A 14 37.02 13.53 -7.27
C ARG A 14 36.38 13.86 -5.94
N SER A 15 35.06 13.76 -5.87
CA SER A 15 34.28 14.01 -4.66
C SER A 15 32.96 13.26 -4.70
N TYR A 16 32.36 13.04 -3.53
CA TYR A 16 30.98 12.59 -3.44
C TYR A 16 30.29 13.27 -2.26
N LYS A 17 28.98 13.45 -2.39
CA LYS A 17 28.13 13.99 -1.33
C LYS A 17 26.84 13.22 -1.27
N LEU A 18 26.53 12.66 -0.11
CA LEU A 18 25.21 12.13 0.19
C LEU A 18 24.35 13.23 0.80
N THR A 19 23.12 13.35 0.30
CA THR A 19 22.10 14.22 0.85
C THR A 19 20.86 13.38 1.10
N ALA A 20 20.38 13.36 2.35
CA ALA A 20 19.08 12.79 2.66
C ALA A 20 18.00 13.72 2.08
N GLY A 21 17.23 13.22 1.12
CA GLY A 21 16.07 13.92 0.57
C GLY A 21 14.85 13.77 1.48
N SER A 22 13.82 14.57 1.21
CA SER A 22 12.52 14.38 1.84
C SER A 22 11.86 13.08 1.34
N ALA A 23 11.13 12.40 2.22
CA ALA A 23 10.47 11.12 1.95
C ALA A 23 11.41 9.93 1.65
N SER A 24 12.43 9.73 2.50
CA SER A 24 13.27 8.51 2.53
C SER A 24 14.17 8.29 1.30
N ARG A 25 14.26 9.28 0.40
CA ARG A 25 15.08 9.19 -0.81
C ARG A 25 16.49 9.71 -0.50
N THR A 26 17.48 8.83 -0.54
CA THR A 26 18.90 9.25 -0.43
C THR A 26 19.41 9.65 -1.81
N VAL A 27 19.90 10.87 -1.94
CA VAL A 27 20.51 11.37 -3.18
C VAL A 27 22.03 11.36 -3.01
N MET A 28 22.73 10.65 -3.89
CA MET A 28 24.19 10.67 -3.95
C MET A 28 24.63 11.47 -5.17
N ARG A 29 25.40 12.53 -4.94
CA ARG A 29 26.08 13.29 -5.99
C ARG A 29 27.52 12.83 -6.07
N ILE A 30 27.98 12.43 -7.24
CA ILE A 30 29.33 11.93 -7.49
C ILE A 30 29.97 12.84 -8.53
N GLU A 31 31.19 13.30 -8.26
CA GLU A 31 32.02 14.02 -9.23
C GLU A 31 33.15 13.10 -9.68
N LEU A 32 33.17 12.81 -10.98
CA LEU A 32 34.15 11.93 -11.62
C LEU A 32 35.00 12.75 -12.58
N GLU A 33 36.29 12.44 -12.62
CA GLU A 33 37.25 12.95 -13.60
C GLU A 33 37.66 11.79 -14.49
N ILE A 34 37.50 11.93 -15.79
CA ILE A 34 37.73 10.85 -16.77
C ILE A 34 38.66 11.40 -17.84
N SER A 35 39.76 10.68 -18.11
CA SER A 35 40.79 11.11 -19.04
C SER A 35 40.54 10.70 -20.50
N SER A 36 39.54 9.87 -20.75
CA SER A 36 39.26 9.20 -22.02
C SER A 36 37.80 9.39 -22.44
N GLU A 37 37.58 9.77 -23.69
CA GLU A 37 36.24 9.94 -24.26
C GLU A 37 35.47 8.61 -24.34
N TRP A 38 36.17 7.49 -24.57
CA TRP A 38 35.56 6.17 -24.62
C TRP A 38 35.03 5.74 -23.24
N ASP A 39 35.81 5.98 -22.19
CA ASP A 39 35.42 5.67 -20.82
C ASP A 39 34.26 6.55 -20.36
N LEU A 40 34.23 7.83 -20.79
CA LEU A 40 33.09 8.72 -20.56
C LEU A 40 31.82 8.20 -21.25
N ALA A 41 31.91 7.79 -22.52
CA ALA A 41 30.77 7.26 -23.25
C ALA A 41 30.22 5.96 -22.62
N SER A 42 31.11 5.06 -22.21
CA SER A 42 30.76 3.82 -21.50
C SER A 42 30.05 4.11 -20.17
N LEU A 43 30.59 5.05 -19.38
CA LEU A 43 29.97 5.46 -18.12
C LEU A 43 28.59 6.09 -18.33
N VAL A 44 28.44 6.97 -19.31
CA VAL A 44 27.14 7.59 -19.65
C VAL A 44 26.12 6.52 -20.05
N HIS A 45 26.55 5.51 -20.81
CA HIS A 45 25.69 4.39 -21.18
C HIS A 45 25.21 3.60 -19.95
N GLN A 46 26.12 3.24 -19.04
CA GLN A 46 25.78 2.55 -17.80
C GLN A 46 24.84 3.38 -16.91
N LEU A 47 25.04 4.70 -16.84
CA LEU A 47 24.13 5.59 -16.10
C LEU A 47 22.72 5.62 -16.70
N ALA A 48 22.61 5.60 -18.03
CA ALA A 48 21.32 5.54 -18.71
C ALA A 48 20.58 4.22 -18.43
N GLU A 49 21.29 3.09 -18.36
CA GLU A 49 20.71 1.80 -17.97
C GLU A 49 20.18 1.83 -16.54
N ILE A 50 20.96 2.36 -15.59
CA ILE A 50 20.55 2.53 -14.19
C ILE A 50 19.31 3.42 -14.08
N GLU A 51 19.25 4.53 -14.83
CA GLU A 51 18.08 5.41 -14.86
C GLU A 51 16.83 4.67 -15.36
N GLN A 52 16.95 3.88 -16.42
CA GLN A 52 15.85 3.06 -16.92
C GLN A 52 15.37 2.03 -15.90
N GLU A 53 16.30 1.37 -15.20
CA GLU A 53 15.96 0.41 -14.14
C GLU A 53 15.24 1.09 -12.97
N GLN A 54 15.72 2.25 -12.52
CA GLN A 54 15.06 3.03 -11.47
C GLN A 54 13.63 3.42 -11.87
N GLY A 55 13.42 3.84 -13.13
CA GLY A 55 12.08 4.15 -13.64
C GLY A 55 11.13 2.95 -13.61
N LYS A 56 11.62 1.75 -13.93
CA LYS A 56 10.83 0.51 -13.84
C LYS A 56 10.46 0.18 -12.39
N ILE A 57 11.40 0.34 -11.46
CA ILE A 57 11.16 0.11 -10.02
C ILE A 57 10.12 1.09 -9.48
N GLU A 58 10.24 2.37 -9.80
CA GLU A 58 9.25 3.39 -9.38
C GLU A 58 7.85 3.09 -9.92
N LYS A 59 7.76 2.63 -11.17
CA LYS A 59 6.48 2.23 -11.78
C LYS A 59 5.86 1.04 -11.05
N ALA A 60 6.64 -0.01 -10.79
CA ALA A 60 6.19 -1.19 -10.05
C ALA A 60 5.71 -0.84 -8.64
N ALA A 61 6.42 0.05 -7.94
CA ALA A 61 6.03 0.53 -6.62
C ALA A 61 4.66 1.25 -6.65
N ARG A 62 4.43 2.12 -7.64
CA ARG A 62 3.13 2.81 -7.80
C ARG A 62 2.00 1.86 -8.11
N GLU A 63 2.24 0.83 -8.92
CA GLU A 63 1.23 -0.19 -9.24
C GLU A 63 0.87 -1.04 -8.01
N ALA A 64 1.87 -1.43 -7.22
CA ALA A 64 1.64 -2.14 -5.95
C ALA A 64 0.84 -1.29 -4.94
N GLU A 65 1.14 0.01 -4.84
CA GLU A 65 0.39 0.93 -3.99
C GLU A 65 -1.08 1.06 -4.44
N ARG A 66 -1.33 1.10 -5.75
CA ARG A 66 -2.70 1.13 -6.29
C ARG A 66 -3.45 -0.17 -6.01
N ALA A 67 -2.80 -1.31 -6.17
CA ALA A 67 -3.40 -2.62 -5.92
C ALA A 67 -3.81 -2.77 -4.43
N THR A 68 -2.92 -2.37 -3.51
CA THR A 68 -3.22 -2.41 -2.07
C THR A 68 -4.38 -1.47 -1.69
N LYS A 69 -4.42 -0.26 -2.25
CA LYS A 69 -5.55 0.67 -2.06
C LYS A 69 -6.87 0.12 -2.60
N ALA A 70 -6.85 -0.52 -3.77
CA ALA A 70 -8.03 -1.14 -4.36
C ALA A 70 -8.57 -2.28 -3.48
N ALA A 71 -7.69 -3.18 -3.03
CA ALA A 71 -8.06 -4.29 -2.15
C ALA A 71 -8.65 -3.78 -0.81
N ALA A 72 -8.06 -2.74 -0.22
CA ALA A 72 -8.59 -2.12 1.00
C ALA A 72 -9.97 -1.48 0.78
N ALA A 73 -10.20 -0.87 -0.39
CA ALA A 73 -11.49 -0.28 -0.72
C ALA A 73 -12.57 -1.35 -0.93
N GLU A 74 -12.23 -2.49 -1.54
CA GLU A 74 -13.13 -3.62 -1.73
C GLU A 74 -13.50 -4.30 -0.41
N ALA A 75 -12.53 -4.53 0.47
CA ALA A 75 -12.78 -5.05 1.81
C ALA A 75 -13.75 -4.16 2.61
N ARG A 76 -13.56 -2.83 2.56
CA ARG A 76 -14.48 -1.87 3.18
C ARG A 76 -15.88 -1.88 2.58
N ARG A 77 -16.01 -2.17 1.27
CA ARG A 77 -17.32 -2.29 0.62
C ARG A 77 -18.02 -3.58 1.06
N ALA A 78 -17.30 -4.69 1.14
CA ALA A 78 -17.83 -5.97 1.63
C ALA A 78 -18.31 -5.86 3.08
N GLU A 79 -17.54 -5.21 3.94
CA GLU A 79 -17.91 -4.97 5.34
C GLU A 79 -19.17 -4.08 5.46
N LYS A 80 -19.26 -3.02 4.65
CA LYS A 80 -20.46 -2.16 4.59
C LYS A 80 -21.69 -2.89 4.04
N ALA A 81 -21.51 -3.83 3.11
CA ALA A 81 -22.62 -4.65 2.60
C ALA A 81 -23.12 -5.62 3.67
N ALA A 82 -22.22 -6.31 4.36
CA ALA A 82 -22.56 -7.25 5.43
C ALA A 82 -23.29 -6.56 6.60
N THR A 83 -22.83 -5.37 7.02
CA THR A 83 -23.49 -4.59 8.08
C THR A 83 -24.89 -4.09 7.68
N ARG A 84 -25.08 -3.74 6.41
CA ARG A 84 -26.40 -3.37 5.86
C ARG A 84 -27.35 -4.55 5.82
N GLU A 85 -26.89 -5.73 5.41
CA GLU A 85 -27.70 -6.95 5.42
C GLU A 85 -28.07 -7.37 6.85
N ALA A 86 -27.12 -7.37 7.78
CA ALA A 86 -27.38 -7.67 9.19
C ALA A 86 -28.42 -6.71 9.79
N SER A 87 -28.31 -5.42 9.47
CA SER A 87 -29.26 -4.39 9.92
C SER A 87 -30.66 -4.58 9.32
N LYS A 88 -30.74 -4.99 8.05
CA LYS A 88 -32.00 -5.32 7.36
C LYS A 88 -32.66 -6.57 7.97
N ALA A 89 -31.88 -7.61 8.24
CA ALA A 89 -32.34 -8.83 8.90
C ALA A 89 -32.86 -8.56 10.32
N LEU A 90 -32.18 -7.70 11.10
CA LEU A 90 -32.61 -7.34 12.45
C LEU A 90 -33.96 -6.60 12.45
N ARG A 91 -34.18 -5.69 11.48
CA ARG A 91 -35.48 -4.99 11.32
C ARG A 91 -36.61 -5.95 10.98
N SER A 92 -36.35 -6.93 10.10
CA SER A 92 -37.36 -7.93 9.71
C SER A 92 -37.78 -8.86 10.86
N ARG A 93 -36.86 -9.17 11.79
CA ARG A 93 -37.18 -9.96 13.00
C ARG A 93 -38.00 -9.17 14.03
N ARG A 94 -37.79 -7.85 14.10
CA ARG A 94 -38.53 -6.97 15.02
C ARG A 94 -39.95 -6.65 14.54
N SER A 95 -40.22 -6.82 13.25
CA SER A 95 -41.55 -6.66 12.65
C SER A 95 -42.36 -7.96 12.59
N ALA A 96 -41.87 -9.07 13.17
CA ALA A 96 -42.68 -10.27 13.31
C ALA A 96 -43.91 -9.95 14.18
N PRO A 97 -45.13 -10.28 13.74
CA PRO A 97 -46.34 -9.99 14.50
C PRO A 97 -46.21 -10.65 15.86
N ALA A 98 -46.54 -9.90 16.92
CA ALA A 98 -46.58 -10.40 18.28
C ALA A 98 -47.43 -11.68 18.27
N LEU A 99 -46.78 -12.83 18.51
CA LEU A 99 -47.47 -14.06 18.86
C LEU A 99 -48.44 -13.69 19.98
N GLU A 100 -49.72 -13.76 19.65
CA GLU A 100 -50.81 -13.52 20.57
C GLU A 100 -50.52 -14.31 21.84
N ARG A 101 -50.38 -13.58 22.95
CA ARG A 101 -50.32 -14.18 24.27
C ARG A 101 -51.56 -15.07 24.38
N PRO A 102 -51.45 -16.38 24.63
CA PRO A 102 -52.61 -17.15 25.03
C PRO A 102 -53.11 -16.51 26.31
N GLN A 103 -54.24 -15.80 26.22
CA GLN A 103 -54.98 -15.41 27.41
C GLN A 103 -55.45 -16.72 28.02
N GLU A 104 -54.75 -17.19 29.06
CA GLU A 104 -55.33 -18.09 30.05
C GLU A 104 -56.40 -17.30 30.84
N LEU A 105 -57.48 -16.98 30.13
CA LEU A 105 -58.80 -16.84 30.70
C LEU A 105 -59.33 -18.26 30.82
N LEU A 106 -59.40 -18.77 32.05
CA LEU A 106 -60.70 -19.04 32.65
C LEU A 106 -60.50 -19.47 34.10
N ARG A 107 -60.76 -18.52 34.99
CA ARG A 107 -61.29 -18.80 36.32
C ARG A 107 -62.46 -19.78 36.17
N LEU A 108 -62.35 -20.96 36.77
CA LEU A 108 -63.49 -21.76 37.16
C LEU A 108 -63.42 -21.97 38.67
N THR A 109 -64.15 -21.09 39.35
CA THR A 109 -64.61 -21.26 40.72
C THR A 109 -65.55 -22.45 40.79
N TYR A 110 -65.35 -23.39 41.72
CA TYR A 110 -66.47 -24.05 42.37
C TYR A 110 -66.11 -24.45 43.81
N ARG A 111 -67.10 -24.26 44.69
CA ARG A 111 -67.11 -24.30 46.15
C ARG A 111 -68.25 -25.24 46.54
N GLY A 112 -68.04 -26.06 47.57
CA GLY A 112 -69.06 -26.84 48.27
C GLY A 112 -68.98 -28.34 47.95
N ASP A 113 -68.96 -29.27 48.90
CA ASP A 113 -69.07 -29.22 50.37
C ASP A 113 -68.16 -30.29 50.99
#